data_AF-A0A7G5GYP4-F1
#
_entry.id   AF-A0A7G5GYP4-F1
#
_cell.length_a   1.000
_cell.length_b   1.000
_cell.length_c   1.000
_cell.angle_alpha   90.00
_cell.angle_beta   90.00
_cell.angle_gamma   90.00
#
_symmetry.space_group_name_H-M   'P 1'
#
loop_
_entity.id
_entity.type
_entity.pdbx_description
1 polymer ?
#
loop_
_entity_poly.entity_id
_entity_poly.type
_entity_poly.pdbx_seq_one_letter_code
_entity_poly.pdbx_strand_id
1 'polypeptide(L)'
;MKGFEIYNIGSGVPVSTQELINTLEIVTGQQATIIRAPSRVGDVRHTWADLTKAQCELGYQPAVSLREGIGKMVDSLARLV
;
A
#
# COMPACT_ATOMS: atom_id res chain seq x y z
N MET A 1 -9.13 22.66 26.36
CA MET A 1 -9.40 22.39 24.93
C MET A 1 -8.59 21.17 24.54
N LYS A 2 -9.16 20.20 23.80
CA LYS A 2 -8.34 19.17 23.16
C LYS A 2 -7.41 19.86 22.15
N GLY A 3 -6.12 19.53 22.18
CA GLY A 3 -5.13 20.06 21.26
C GLY A 3 -5.22 19.40 19.87
N PHE A 4 -4.10 19.34 19.16
CA PHE A 4 -4.01 18.57 17.92
C PHE A 4 -4.01 17.07 18.20
N GLU A 5 -4.60 16.31 17.28
CA GLU A 5 -4.64 14.85 17.33
C GLU A 5 -3.86 14.27 16.14
N ILE A 6 -3.11 13.20 16.39
CA ILE A 6 -2.33 12.48 15.38
C ILE A 6 -3.01 11.12 15.10
N TYR A 7 -3.11 10.75 13.83
CA TYR A 7 -3.70 9.51 13.36
C TYR A 7 -2.83 8.85 12.30
N ASN A 8 -2.69 7.52 12.37
CA ASN A 8 -2.12 6.76 11.27
C ASN A 8 -3.22 6.46 10.24
N ILE A 9 -2.91 6.68 8.96
CA ILE A 9 -3.78 6.35 7.83
C ILE A 9 -3.03 5.39 6.93
N GLY A 10 -3.69 4.29 6.54
CA GLY A 10 -3.11 3.23 5.73
C GLY A 10 -4.09 2.08 5.57
N SER A 11 -3.62 0.92 5.11
CA SER A 11 -4.43 -0.30 4.96
C SER A 11 -4.62 -1.07 6.28
N GLY A 12 -3.71 -0.91 7.24
CA GLY A 12 -3.64 -1.74 8.45
C GLY A 12 -3.19 -3.18 8.21
N VAL A 13 -3.00 -3.58 6.95
CA VAL A 13 -2.59 -4.93 6.53
C VAL A 13 -1.25 -4.85 5.83
N PRO A 14 -0.21 -5.56 6.32
CA PRO A 14 1.09 -5.60 5.66
C PRO A 14 1.00 -6.36 4.33
N VAL A 15 1.79 -5.92 3.36
CA VAL A 15 1.94 -6.57 2.05
C VAL A 15 3.43 -6.72 1.79
N SER A 16 3.86 -7.93 1.46
CA SER A 16 5.25 -8.18 1.08
C SER A 16 5.56 -7.63 -0.31
N THR A 17 6.84 -7.35 -0.58
CA THR A 17 7.30 -6.94 -1.91
C THR A 17 6.91 -7.95 -2.98
N GLN A 18 6.94 -9.25 -2.67
CA GLN A 18 6.57 -10.30 -3.62
C GLN A 18 5.06 -10.29 -3.93
N GLU A 19 4.19 -10.10 -2.92
CA GLU A 19 2.74 -9.98 -3.15
C GLU A 19 2.40 -8.74 -3.98
N LEU A 20 3.11 -7.63 -3.76
CA LEU A 20 2.96 -6.42 -4.57
C LEU A 20 3.36 -6.68 -6.03
N ILE A 21 4.50 -7.32 -6.27
CA ILE A 21 4.96 -7.70 -7.62
C ILE A 21 3.91 -8.59 -8.29
N ASN A 22 3.47 -9.67 -7.62
CA ASN A 22 2.47 -10.58 -8.17
C ASN A 22 1.15 -9.83 -8.52
N THR A 23 0.74 -8.89 -7.68
CA THR A 23 -0.46 -8.08 -7.93
C THR A 23 -0.29 -7.18 -9.17
N LEU A 24 0.89 -6.57 -9.34
CA LEU A 24 1.22 -5.78 -10.53
C LEU A 24 1.20 -6.64 -11.80
N GLU A 25 1.77 -7.84 -11.76
CA GLU A 25 1.78 -8.76 -12.91
C GLU A 25 0.36 -9.17 -13.31
N ILE A 26 -0.50 -9.46 -12.32
CA ILE A 26 -1.92 -9.79 -12.55
C ILE A 26 -2.66 -8.61 -13.19
N VAL A 27 -2.47 -7.39 -12.67
CA VAL A 27 -3.19 -6.21 -13.15
C VAL A 27 -2.70 -5.75 -14.52
N THR A 28 -1.39 -5.80 -14.76
CA THR A 28 -0.78 -5.31 -16.02
C THR A 28 -0.74 -6.36 -17.12
N GLY A 29 -0.87 -7.65 -16.78
CA GLY A 29 -0.68 -8.76 -17.70
C GLY A 29 0.78 -8.95 -18.14
N GLN A 30 1.74 -8.31 -17.47
CA GLN A 30 3.16 -8.34 -17.81
C GLN A 30 3.95 -9.00 -16.68
N GLN A 31 4.95 -9.80 -17.03
CA GLN A 31 5.86 -10.42 -16.07
C GLN A 31 7.00 -9.46 -15.70
N ALA A 32 7.31 -9.34 -14.42
CA ALA A 32 8.39 -8.49 -13.94
C ALA A 32 9.74 -9.19 -14.09
N THR A 33 10.73 -8.50 -14.66
CA THR A 33 12.13 -8.94 -14.58
C THR A 33 12.70 -8.60 -13.21
N ILE A 34 12.81 -9.61 -12.34
CA ILE A 34 13.26 -9.41 -10.95
C ILE A 34 14.79 -9.48 -10.85
N ILE A 35 15.41 -8.37 -10.41
CA ILE A 35 16.83 -8.33 -10.04
C ILE A 35 16.93 -8.23 -8.53
N ARG A 36 17.49 -9.26 -7.88
CA ARG A 36 17.68 -9.26 -6.43
C ARG A 36 18.98 -8.53 -6.08
N ALA A 37 18.87 -7.56 -5.18
CA ALA A 37 20.01 -6.78 -4.67
C ALA A 37 20.11 -6.92 -3.14
N PRO A 38 21.26 -6.57 -2.53
CA PRO A 38 21.38 -6.49 -1.08
C PRO A 38 20.36 -5.52 -0.48
N SER A 39 19.91 -5.82 0.74
CA SER A 39 19.06 -4.90 1.50
C SER A 39 19.76 -3.56 1.71
N ARG A 40 19.00 -2.47 1.63
CA ARG A 40 19.55 -1.13 1.86
C ARG A 40 19.71 -0.90 3.36
N VAL A 41 20.82 -0.27 3.73
CA VAL A 41 21.06 0.13 5.13
C VAL A 41 20.01 1.17 5.52
N GLY A 42 19.29 0.91 6.60
CA GLY A 42 18.21 1.78 7.10
C GLY A 42 16.79 1.35 6.72
N ASP A 43 16.63 0.37 5.82
CA ASP A 43 15.30 -0.16 5.50
C ASP A 43 14.69 -0.90 6.70
N VAL A 44 13.43 -0.58 7.02
CA VAL A 44 12.65 -1.32 8.00
C VAL A 44 12.13 -2.59 7.35
N ARG A 45 12.33 -3.75 8.01
CA ARG A 45 11.91 -5.06 7.46
C ARG A 45 10.39 -5.23 7.40
N HIS A 46 9.68 -4.78 8.42
CA HIS A 46 8.22 -4.91 8.51
C HIS A 46 7.64 -3.67 9.18
N THR A 47 6.66 -3.04 8.55
CA THR A 47 5.95 -1.88 9.09
C THR A 47 4.54 -1.82 8.50
N TRP A 48 3.58 -1.37 9.31
CA TRP A 48 2.20 -1.11 8.90
C TRP A 48 1.56 -0.09 9.84
N ALA A 49 0.51 0.57 9.37
CA ALA A 49 -0.23 1.55 10.17
C ALA A 49 -1.10 0.84 11.22
N ASP A 50 -0.93 1.16 12.51
CA ASP A 50 -1.93 0.83 13.53
C ASP A 50 -3.11 1.80 13.37
N LEU A 51 -4.26 1.25 12.94
CA LEU A 51 -5.47 2.01 12.64
C LEU A 51 -6.42 2.15 13.83
N THR A 52 -6.09 1.58 15.00
CA THR A 52 -7.02 1.49 16.16
C THR A 52 -7.63 2.84 16.50
N LYS A 53 -6.81 3.89 16.63
CA LYS A 53 -7.29 5.24 16.96
C LYS A 53 -8.20 5.83 15.87
N ALA A 54 -7.81 5.70 14.60
CA ALA A 54 -8.59 6.22 13.48
C ALA A 54 -9.93 5.49 13.30
N GLN A 55 -9.94 4.17 13.53
CA GLN A 55 -11.16 3.35 13.53
C GLN A 55 -12.10 3.78 14.66
N CYS A 56 -11.61 3.90 15.89
CA CYS A 56 -12.44 4.22 17.05
C CYS A 56 -12.98 5.65 17.02
N GLU A 57 -12.17 6.64 16.64
CA GLU A 57 -12.55 8.05 16.76
C GLU A 57 -13.14 8.66 15.48
N LEU A 58 -12.74 8.15 14.30
CA LEU A 58 -13.15 8.70 13.02
C LEU A 58 -14.03 7.74 12.21
N GLY A 59 -14.22 6.50 12.66
CA GLY A 59 -14.87 5.45 11.87
C GLY A 59 -14.08 5.08 10.61
N TYR A 60 -12.77 5.39 10.56
CA TYR A 60 -11.95 5.17 9.38
C TYR A 60 -11.82 3.67 9.08
N GLN A 61 -12.15 3.28 7.85
CA GLN A 61 -11.93 1.94 7.33
C GLN A 61 -11.41 2.02 5.89
N PRO A 62 -10.29 1.36 5.56
CA PRO A 62 -9.79 1.31 4.20
C PRO A 62 -10.81 0.58 3.31
N ALA A 63 -11.33 1.28 2.30
CA ALA A 63 -12.37 0.75 1.42
C ALA A 63 -11.81 0.18 0.10
N VAL A 64 -10.58 0.51 -0.24
CA VAL A 64 -9.95 0.12 -1.52
C VAL A 64 -8.89 -0.94 -1.24
N SER A 65 -9.04 -2.10 -1.88
CA SER A 65 -8.02 -3.16 -1.81
C SER A 65 -6.76 -2.78 -2.59
N LEU A 66 -5.63 -3.41 -2.29
CA LEU A 66 -4.38 -3.18 -3.04
C LEU A 66 -4.56 -3.40 -4.54
N ARG A 67 -5.19 -4.53 -4.94
CA ARG A 67 -5.43 -4.87 -6.34
C ARG A 67 -6.30 -3.84 -7.04
N GLU A 68 -7.39 -3.40 -6.40
CA GLU A 68 -8.27 -2.37 -6.95
C GLU A 68 -7.54 -1.02 -7.11
N GLY A 69 -6.77 -0.62 -6.09
CA GLY A 69 -5.99 0.62 -6.13
C GLY A 69 -4.95 0.62 -7.25
N ILE A 70 -4.21 -0.49 -7.41
CA ILE A 70 -3.25 -0.67 -8.50
C ILE A 70 -3.96 -0.66 -9.86
N GLY A 71 -5.11 -1.33 -9.99
CA GLY A 71 -5.93 -1.29 -11.21
C GLY A 71 -6.29 0.14 -11.61
N LYS A 72 -6.86 0.91 -10.68
CA LYS A 72 -7.20 2.33 -10.93
C LYS A 72 -5.97 3.16 -11.32
N MET A 73 -4.82 2.90 -10.69
CA MET A 73 -3.57 3.58 -11.01
C MET A 73 -3.10 3.27 -12.43
N VAL A 74 -3.08 1.99 -12.83
CA VAL A 74 -2.69 1.55 -14.18
C VAL A 74 -3.63 2.13 -15.23
N ASP A 75 -4.95 2.06 -15.01
CA ASP A 75 -5.95 2.66 -15.91
C ASP A 75 -5.74 4.17 -16.06
N SER A 76 -5.34 4.86 -14.98
CA SER A 76 -5.05 6.29 -15.03
C SER A 76 -3.77 6.60 -15.79
N LEU A 77 -2.72 5.79 -15.65
CA LEU A 77 -1.46 5.97 -16.38
C LEU A 77 -1.64 5.70 -17.88
N ALA A 78 -2.43 4.70 -18.25
CA ALA A 78 -2.73 4.38 -19.64
C ALA A 78 -3.47 5.50 -20.39
N ARG A 79 -4.15 6.42 -19.67
CA ARG A 79 -4.79 7.60 -20.27
C ARG A 79 -3.83 8.77 -20.52
N LEU A 80 -2.60 8.70 -20.02
CA LEU A 80 -1.59 9.77 -20.15
C LEU A 80 -0.60 9.51 -21.28
N VAL A 81 -0.68 8.36 -21.94
CA VAL A 81 0.17 7.92 -23.06
C VAL A 81 -0.69 7.69 -24.29
#